data_AF-A0A1Q4K5D4-F1
#
_entry.id   AF-A0A1Q4K5D4-F1
#
_cell.length_a   1.000
_cell.length_b   1.000
_cell.length_c   1.000
_cell.angle_alpha   90.00
_cell.angle_beta   90.00
_cell.angle_gamma   90.00
#
_symmetry.space_group_name_H-M   'P 1'
#
loop_
_entity.id
_entity.type
_entity.pdbx_description
1 polymer ?
#
loop_
_entity_poly.entity_id
_entity_poly.type
_entity_poly.pdbx_seq_one_letter_code
_entity_poly.pdbx_strand_id
1 'polypeptide(L)'
;MPSHRGIIRFVALGAVVLGAVALSSCSYTEEAQPKSGNYLATQPDSGPSGGEIEDGISLQDTHVPALARLDSALLAALQSAAADAQASGVDMHVTSGWRSAAYQQRLFDEAVVKYGSVDEASKWVHSPSLSKHVSGQAVDIGPTDADDWLIQHGSDYGLCQTYANEMWHFELATTPGGECPPQLSNPSDERAEG
;
A
#
# COMPACT_ATOMS: atom_id res chain seq x y z
N MET A 1 -24.81 25.59 71.55
CA MET A 1 -26.01 25.27 72.36
C MET A 1 -27.22 25.87 71.66
N PRO A 2 -28.41 25.25 71.63
CA PRO A 2 -28.84 23.98 72.25
C PRO A 2 -29.08 22.90 71.15
N SER A 3 -28.80 21.60 71.32
CA SER A 3 -29.06 20.64 72.40
C SER A 3 -30.54 20.32 72.64
N HIS A 4 -30.87 19.05 72.37
CA HIS A 4 -31.94 18.25 72.98
C HIS A 4 -33.39 18.61 72.58
N ARG A 5 -34.35 17.68 72.42
CA ARG A 5 -34.54 16.34 73.00
C ARG A 5 -35.79 15.68 72.37
N GLY A 6 -35.71 14.37 72.10
CA GLY A 6 -36.79 13.34 72.18
C GLY A 6 -38.00 13.48 71.23
N ILE A 7 -38.65 12.41 70.78
CA ILE A 7 -39.44 11.49 71.61
C ILE A 7 -40.02 10.35 70.73
N ILE A 8 -39.92 9.12 71.26
CA ILE A 8 -40.84 7.95 71.18
C ILE A 8 -40.91 7.05 69.92
N ARG A 9 -40.47 5.82 70.21
CA ARG A 9 -40.74 4.46 69.70
C ARG A 9 -42.12 4.21 69.09
N PHE A 10 -42.13 3.48 67.97
CA PHE A 10 -43.02 2.33 67.76
C PHE A 10 -42.27 1.21 67.04
N VAL A 11 -42.21 0.04 67.68
CA VAL A 11 -41.81 -1.22 67.06
C VAL A 11 -43.04 -1.75 66.33
N ALA A 12 -42.92 -1.95 65.02
CA ALA A 12 -43.84 -2.79 64.27
C ALA A 12 -42.99 -3.79 63.46
N LEU A 13 -43.07 -5.06 63.86
CA LEU A 13 -42.61 -6.20 63.09
C LEU A 13 -43.40 -6.22 61.77
N GLY A 14 -42.72 -5.92 60.66
CA GLY A 14 -43.19 -6.17 59.31
C GLY A 14 -42.29 -7.20 58.65
N ALA A 15 -42.84 -8.39 58.45
CA ALA A 15 -42.20 -9.52 57.80
C ALA A 15 -41.89 -9.23 56.32
N VAL A 16 -40.75 -9.78 55.84
CA VAL A 16 -40.57 -10.40 54.50
C VAL A 16 -40.77 -9.45 53.31
N VAL A 17 -39.76 -9.15 52.49
CA VAL A 17 -39.16 -9.99 51.45
C VAL A 17 -37.75 -9.50 51.16
N LEU A 18 -36.76 -10.39 51.17
CA LEU A 18 -35.45 -10.18 50.54
C LEU A 18 -35.65 -10.08 49.01
N GLY A 19 -35.88 -8.87 48.52
CA GLY A 19 -35.74 -8.57 47.10
C GLY A 19 -34.26 -8.47 46.76
N ALA A 20 -33.64 -9.57 46.36
CA ALA A 20 -32.34 -9.51 45.69
C ALA A 20 -32.54 -8.77 44.36
N VAL A 21 -32.24 -7.48 44.33
CA VAL A 21 -32.10 -6.74 43.09
C VAL A 21 -30.83 -7.26 42.42
N ALA A 22 -30.99 -8.26 41.56
CA ALA A 22 -29.95 -8.61 40.61
C ALA A 22 -29.79 -7.39 39.68
N LEU A 23 -28.75 -6.59 39.94
CA LEU A 23 -28.22 -5.70 38.92
C LEU A 23 -27.67 -6.61 37.83
N SER A 24 -28.51 -6.92 36.85
CA SER A 24 -28.04 -7.47 35.58
C SER A 24 -27.11 -6.42 34.99
N SER A 25 -25.82 -6.60 35.22
CA SER A 25 -24.77 -5.93 34.47
C SER A 25 -25.02 -6.29 33.01
N CYS A 26 -25.60 -5.38 32.25
CA CYS A 26 -25.54 -5.43 30.80
C CYS A 26 -24.06 -5.29 30.46
N SER A 27 -23.39 -6.42 30.29
CA SER A 27 -22.11 -6.46 29.59
C SER A 27 -22.42 -5.97 28.18
N TYR A 28 -22.17 -4.68 27.94
CA TYR A 28 -22.00 -4.19 26.59
C TYR A 28 -20.74 -4.89 26.09
N THR A 29 -20.95 -5.99 25.37
CA THR A 29 -19.92 -6.52 24.50
C THR A 29 -19.75 -5.44 23.43
N GLU A 30 -18.69 -4.65 23.57
CA GLU A 30 -18.24 -3.78 22.49
C GLU A 30 -17.98 -4.71 21.31
N GLU A 31 -18.90 -4.72 20.34
CA GLU A 31 -18.66 -5.38 19.07
C GLU A 31 -17.38 -4.77 18.53
N ALA A 32 -16.30 -5.56 18.55
CA ALA A 32 -15.03 -5.17 17.99
C ALA A 32 -15.31 -4.76 16.54
N GLN A 33 -15.26 -3.45 16.27
CA GLN A 33 -15.31 -2.96 14.91
C GLN A 33 -14.24 -3.74 14.13
N PRO A 34 -14.59 -4.41 13.02
CA PRO A 34 -13.59 -5.06 12.21
C PRO A 34 -12.61 -3.97 11.78
N LYS A 35 -11.36 -4.04 12.26
CA LYS A 35 -10.28 -3.23 11.71
C LYS A 35 -10.21 -3.59 10.23
N SER A 36 -10.71 -2.71 9.37
CA SER A 36 -10.77 -2.90 7.93
C SER A 36 -9.38 -3.13 7.28
N GLY A 37 -8.29 -3.02 8.05
CA GLY A 37 -6.92 -3.25 7.59
C GLY A 37 -6.45 -4.70 7.51
N ASN A 38 -7.20 -5.70 8.00
CA ASN A 38 -6.69 -7.10 8.05
C ASN A 38 -7.39 -8.11 7.13
N TYR A 39 -8.48 -7.73 6.46
CA TYR A 39 -9.23 -8.65 5.58
C TYR A 39 -8.58 -8.81 4.20
N LEU A 40 -7.77 -7.84 3.77
CA LEU A 40 -7.09 -7.87 2.47
C LEU A 40 -5.68 -8.47 2.56
N ALA A 41 -4.98 -8.27 3.69
CA ALA A 41 -3.69 -8.92 3.95
C ALA A 41 -3.76 -10.45 4.04
N THR A 42 -4.96 -11.03 4.16
CA THR A 42 -5.21 -12.48 4.16
C THR A 42 -5.64 -13.05 2.81
N GLN A 43 -5.76 -12.21 1.76
CA GLN A 43 -5.96 -12.74 0.41
C GLN A 43 -4.66 -13.43 -0.04
N PRO A 44 -4.72 -14.68 -0.53
CA PRO A 44 -3.52 -15.46 -0.86
C PRO A 44 -2.66 -14.80 -1.94
N ASP A 45 -3.21 -13.89 -2.73
CA ASP A 45 -2.50 -13.15 -3.77
C ASP A 45 -2.08 -11.74 -3.33
N SER A 46 -2.22 -11.36 -2.07
CA SER A 46 -1.79 -10.05 -1.58
C SER A 46 -0.35 -10.01 -1.06
N GLY A 47 0.25 -11.18 -0.80
CA GLY A 47 1.61 -11.31 -0.25
C GLY A 47 2.71 -11.54 -1.29
N PRO A 48 3.76 -12.32 -0.98
CA PRO A 48 4.85 -12.62 -1.93
C PRO A 48 4.40 -13.27 -3.25
N SER A 49 3.38 -14.14 -3.21
CA SER A 49 2.68 -14.69 -4.39
C SER A 49 2.03 -13.61 -5.25
N GLY A 50 1.66 -12.50 -4.61
CA GLY A 50 1.12 -11.28 -5.21
C GLY A 50 2.16 -10.31 -5.76
N GLY A 51 3.46 -10.63 -5.66
CA GLY A 51 4.53 -9.74 -6.10
C GLY A 51 5.05 -8.77 -5.04
N GLU A 52 4.69 -8.95 -3.77
CA GLU A 52 5.27 -8.19 -2.65
C GLU A 52 6.77 -8.50 -2.48
N ILE A 53 7.58 -7.46 -2.27
CA ILE A 53 9.03 -7.49 -2.06
C ILE A 53 9.34 -6.76 -0.75
N GLU A 54 10.16 -7.35 0.12
CA GLU A 54 10.50 -6.76 1.43
C GLU A 54 11.72 -5.84 1.37
N ASP A 55 12.88 -6.33 0.90
CA ASP A 55 14.19 -5.64 0.98
C ASP A 55 14.82 -5.33 -0.39
N GLY A 56 14.05 -5.48 -1.48
CA GLY A 56 14.53 -5.40 -2.86
C GLY A 56 15.01 -6.75 -3.42
N ILE A 57 14.95 -6.91 -4.75
CA ILE A 57 15.39 -8.14 -5.45
C ILE A 57 16.29 -7.83 -6.65
N SER A 58 17.14 -8.78 -7.02
CA SER A 58 17.95 -8.67 -8.22
C SER A 58 17.08 -8.80 -9.47
N LEU A 59 17.40 -8.05 -10.53
CA LEU A 59 16.76 -8.21 -11.85
C LEU A 59 16.94 -9.61 -12.46
N GLN A 60 17.85 -10.42 -11.88
CA GLN A 60 18.11 -11.79 -12.30
C GLN A 60 17.25 -12.82 -11.55
N ASP A 61 16.50 -12.40 -10.52
CA ASP A 61 15.57 -13.26 -9.77
C ASP A 61 14.26 -13.51 -10.53
N THR A 62 14.35 -13.84 -11.82
CA THR A 62 13.21 -13.92 -12.77
C THR A 62 12.18 -15.02 -12.45
N HIS A 63 12.43 -15.81 -11.41
CA HIS A 63 11.53 -16.83 -10.90
C HIS A 63 10.49 -16.28 -9.90
N VAL A 64 10.73 -15.11 -9.31
CA VAL A 64 9.80 -14.52 -8.34
C VAL A 64 8.62 -13.85 -9.08
N PRO A 65 7.39 -13.89 -8.52
CA PRO A 65 6.20 -13.36 -9.21
C PRO A 65 6.34 -11.91 -9.69
N ALA A 66 7.04 -11.07 -8.92
CA ALA A 66 7.26 -9.66 -9.25
C ALA A 66 8.03 -9.45 -10.57
N LEU A 67 8.89 -10.39 -10.99
CA LEU A 67 9.63 -10.31 -12.26
C LEU A 67 9.08 -11.26 -13.32
N ALA A 68 8.67 -12.47 -12.91
CA ALA A 68 8.16 -13.51 -13.81
C ALA A 68 6.89 -13.08 -14.60
N ARG A 69 6.19 -12.05 -14.11
CA ARG A 69 4.93 -11.54 -14.67
C ARG A 69 5.04 -10.12 -15.24
N LEU A 70 6.24 -9.56 -15.31
CA LEU A 70 6.47 -8.33 -16.07
C LEU A 70 6.34 -8.59 -17.57
N ASP A 71 6.03 -7.52 -18.30
CA ASP A 71 6.24 -7.49 -19.74
C ASP A 71 7.70 -7.87 -20.06
N SER A 72 7.88 -8.81 -20.99
CA SER A 72 9.21 -9.35 -21.28
C SER A 72 10.16 -8.33 -21.90
N ALA A 73 9.64 -7.33 -22.63
CA ALA A 73 10.47 -6.27 -23.17
C ALA A 73 10.92 -5.31 -22.06
N LEU A 74 10.03 -5.01 -21.10
CA LEU A 74 10.37 -4.20 -19.92
C LEU A 74 11.49 -4.86 -19.11
N LEU A 75 11.35 -6.17 -18.80
CA LEU A 75 12.39 -6.89 -18.07
C LEU A 75 13.73 -6.91 -18.82
N ALA A 76 13.71 -7.10 -20.14
CA ALA A 76 14.94 -7.10 -20.95
C ALA A 76 15.62 -5.72 -20.99
N ALA A 77 14.84 -4.64 -21.07
CA ALA A 77 15.35 -3.27 -21.01
C ALA A 77 16.01 -2.98 -19.65
N LEU A 78 15.34 -3.36 -18.55
CA LEU A 78 15.87 -3.20 -17.19
C LEU A 78 17.17 -3.98 -16.97
N GLN A 79 17.24 -5.22 -17.44
CA GLN A 79 18.46 -6.04 -17.33
C GLN A 79 19.63 -5.43 -18.10
N SER A 80 19.36 -4.82 -19.26
CA SER A 80 20.37 -4.11 -20.05
C SER A 80 20.84 -2.84 -19.35
N ALA A 81 19.90 -2.03 -18.87
CA ALA A 81 20.17 -0.81 -18.11
C ALA A 81 20.99 -1.09 -16.84
N ALA A 82 20.61 -2.12 -16.08
CA ALA A 82 21.30 -2.49 -14.85
C ALA A 82 22.74 -2.99 -15.08
N ALA A 83 23.01 -3.66 -16.20
CA ALA A 83 24.37 -4.07 -16.54
C ALA A 83 25.29 -2.86 -16.78
N ASP A 84 24.79 -1.84 -17.49
CA ASP A 84 25.55 -0.62 -17.79
C ASP A 84 25.64 0.32 -16.57
N ALA A 85 24.60 0.37 -15.74
CA ALA A 85 24.63 1.04 -14.43
C ALA A 85 25.70 0.43 -13.53
N GLN A 86 25.75 -0.92 -13.44
CA GLN A 86 26.76 -1.63 -12.66
C GLN A 86 28.18 -1.38 -13.19
N ALA A 87 28.35 -1.36 -14.51
CA ALA A 87 29.64 -1.00 -15.13
C ALA A 87 30.09 0.43 -14.79
N SER A 88 29.13 1.30 -14.45
CA SER A 88 29.34 2.67 -13.99
C SER A 88 29.45 2.81 -12.46
N GLY A 89 29.36 1.69 -11.73
CA GLY A 89 29.46 1.65 -10.26
C GLY A 89 28.16 1.97 -9.53
N VAL A 90 27.01 1.88 -10.20
CA VAL A 90 25.68 2.07 -9.62
C VAL A 90 24.99 0.71 -9.48
N ASP A 91 24.66 0.32 -8.25
CA ASP A 91 23.93 -0.93 -7.97
C ASP A 91 22.42 -0.69 -8.03
N MET A 92 21.70 -1.51 -8.79
CA MET A 92 20.26 -1.39 -9.03
C MET A 92 19.52 -2.64 -8.55
N HIS A 93 18.40 -2.46 -7.87
CA HIS A 93 17.46 -3.53 -7.52
C HIS A 93 16.01 -3.10 -7.75
N VAL A 94 15.12 -4.08 -7.89
CA VAL A 94 13.68 -3.85 -8.01
C VAL A 94 13.08 -3.81 -6.61
N THR A 95 12.42 -2.71 -6.27
CA THR A 95 11.67 -2.53 -5.02
C THR A 95 10.20 -2.91 -5.20
N SER A 96 9.66 -2.79 -6.42
CA SER A 96 8.37 -3.34 -6.79
C SER A 96 8.27 -3.67 -8.28
N GLY A 97 7.89 -4.89 -8.63
CA GLY A 97 7.64 -5.30 -10.01
C GLY A 97 6.16 -5.43 -10.33
N TRP A 98 5.79 -6.53 -10.98
CA TRP A 98 4.40 -6.92 -11.17
C TRP A 98 3.69 -7.09 -9.82
N ARG A 99 2.44 -6.61 -9.73
CA ARG A 99 1.57 -6.77 -8.55
C ARG A 99 0.27 -7.46 -8.94
N SER A 100 -0.25 -8.31 -8.06
CA SER A 100 -1.62 -8.80 -8.23
C SER A 100 -2.63 -7.68 -8.01
N ALA A 101 -3.84 -7.84 -8.57
CA ALA A 101 -4.94 -6.91 -8.29
C ALA A 101 -5.29 -6.87 -6.79
N ALA A 102 -5.19 -8.00 -6.07
CA ALA A 102 -5.47 -8.06 -4.64
C ALA A 102 -4.39 -7.35 -3.81
N TYR A 103 -3.12 -7.48 -4.20
CA TYR A 103 -2.03 -6.75 -3.58
C TYR A 103 -2.15 -5.25 -3.83
N GLN A 104 -2.41 -4.85 -5.08
CA GLN A 104 -2.63 -3.45 -5.44
C GLN A 104 -3.84 -2.87 -4.70
N GLN A 105 -4.94 -3.62 -4.53
CA GLN A 105 -6.12 -3.16 -3.79
C GLN A 105 -5.77 -2.89 -2.32
N ARG A 106 -4.98 -3.78 -1.70
CA ARG A 106 -4.51 -3.59 -0.32
C ARG A 106 -3.70 -2.29 -0.19
N LEU A 107 -2.73 -2.06 -1.08
CA LEU A 107 -1.93 -0.81 -1.09
C LEU A 107 -2.81 0.43 -1.29
N PHE A 108 -3.79 0.35 -2.17
CA PHE A 108 -4.72 1.44 -2.42
C PHE A 108 -5.56 1.77 -1.17
N ASP A 109 -6.12 0.76 -0.52
CA ASP A 109 -6.92 0.95 0.69
C ASP A 109 -6.09 1.49 1.87
N GLU A 110 -4.84 1.04 1.99
CA GLU A 110 -3.87 1.59 2.95
C GLU A 110 -3.56 3.07 2.65
N ALA A 111 -3.41 3.44 1.38
CA ALA A 111 -3.22 4.83 0.97
C ALA A 111 -4.46 5.68 1.28
N VAL A 112 -5.68 5.17 1.06
CA VAL A 112 -6.92 5.89 1.42
C VAL A 112 -6.98 6.16 2.93
N VAL A 113 -6.60 5.18 3.76
CA VAL A 113 -6.52 5.40 5.21
C VAL A 113 -5.45 6.44 5.56
N LYS A 114 -4.28 6.37 4.92
CA LYS A 114 -3.14 7.28 5.17
C LYS A 114 -3.44 8.72 4.77
N TYR A 115 -4.04 8.93 3.60
CA TYR A 115 -4.26 10.24 3.01
C TYR A 115 -5.68 10.79 3.24
N GLY A 116 -6.58 9.99 3.81
CA GLY A 116 -7.89 10.41 4.28
C GLY A 116 -8.98 10.51 3.21
N SER A 117 -8.64 10.31 1.93
CA SER A 117 -9.62 10.26 0.84
C SER A 117 -9.09 9.47 -0.36
N VAL A 118 -10.01 9.01 -1.20
CA VAL A 118 -9.69 8.38 -2.50
C VAL A 118 -8.93 9.35 -3.40
N ASP A 119 -9.35 10.61 -3.45
CA ASP A 119 -8.74 11.63 -4.31
C ASP A 119 -7.28 11.91 -3.92
N GLU A 120 -6.99 12.02 -2.62
CA GLU A 120 -5.60 12.22 -2.17
C GLU A 120 -4.74 10.95 -2.29
N ALA A 121 -5.32 9.77 -2.06
CA ALA A 121 -4.60 8.50 -2.23
C ALA A 121 -4.21 8.23 -3.69
N SER A 122 -5.09 8.58 -4.63
CA SER A 122 -4.86 8.37 -6.06
C SER A 122 -3.68 9.18 -6.62
N LYS A 123 -3.14 10.15 -5.87
CA LYS A 123 -1.90 10.86 -6.24
C LYS A 123 -0.62 10.07 -5.93
N TRP A 124 -0.74 8.89 -5.34
CA TRP A 124 0.41 8.07 -4.91
C TRP A 124 0.22 6.59 -5.21
N VAL A 125 -1.01 6.10 -5.22
CA VAL A 125 -1.31 4.69 -5.46
C VAL A 125 -2.53 4.60 -6.37
N HIS A 126 -2.35 4.00 -7.55
CA HIS A 126 -3.46 3.71 -8.46
C HIS A 126 -4.38 2.62 -7.90
N SER A 127 -5.65 2.70 -8.28
CA SER A 127 -6.58 1.57 -8.10
C SER A 127 -6.13 0.36 -8.93
N PRO A 128 -6.58 -0.86 -8.61
CA PRO A 128 -6.15 -2.06 -9.34
C PRO A 128 -6.42 -2.03 -10.85
N SER A 129 -7.47 -1.33 -11.30
CA SER A 129 -7.83 -1.25 -12.71
C SER A 129 -6.95 -0.29 -13.53
N LEU A 130 -6.21 0.60 -12.87
CA LEU A 130 -5.36 1.60 -13.52
C LEU A 130 -3.86 1.34 -13.33
N SER A 131 -3.49 0.53 -12.33
CA SER A 131 -2.08 0.30 -12.01
C SER A 131 -1.33 -0.45 -13.11
N LYS A 132 -0.28 0.17 -13.64
CA LYS A 132 0.67 -0.44 -14.59
C LYS A 132 1.48 -1.59 -13.97
N HIS A 133 1.63 -1.63 -12.65
CA HIS A 133 2.19 -2.82 -11.99
C HIS A 133 1.28 -4.03 -12.14
N VAL A 134 -0.05 -3.84 -12.18
CA VAL A 134 -1.01 -4.94 -12.35
C VAL A 134 -0.97 -5.51 -13.76
N SER A 135 -0.80 -4.65 -14.77
CA SER A 135 -0.59 -5.07 -16.16
C SER A 135 0.83 -5.54 -16.46
N GLY A 136 1.77 -5.42 -15.50
CA GLY A 136 3.17 -5.81 -15.66
C GLY A 136 4.01 -4.84 -16.50
N GLN A 137 3.53 -3.60 -16.67
CA GLN A 137 4.12 -2.58 -17.54
C GLN A 137 4.92 -1.51 -16.79
N ALA A 138 5.00 -1.60 -15.45
CA ALA A 138 5.77 -0.69 -14.61
C ALA A 138 6.65 -1.43 -13.60
N VAL A 139 7.70 -0.74 -13.16
CA VAL A 139 8.62 -1.18 -12.12
C VAL A 139 9.00 0.00 -11.22
N ASP A 140 9.18 -0.28 -9.94
CA ASP A 140 9.81 0.62 -8.99
C ASP A 140 11.24 0.15 -8.73
N ILE A 141 12.20 1.06 -8.83
CA ILE A 141 13.62 0.81 -8.70
C ILE A 141 14.14 1.38 -7.36
N GLY A 142 15.30 0.88 -6.95
CA GLY A 142 16.10 1.47 -5.89
C GLY A 142 17.57 1.04 -6.01
N PRO A 143 18.48 1.67 -5.26
CA PRO A 143 18.25 2.84 -4.40
C PRO A 143 18.15 4.15 -5.22
N THR A 144 18.06 5.30 -4.53
CA THR A 144 17.97 6.65 -5.12
C THR A 144 19.05 6.96 -6.16
N ASP A 145 20.26 6.43 -6.01
CA ASP A 145 21.32 6.56 -7.00
C ASP A 145 21.03 5.76 -8.30
N ALA A 146 20.38 4.60 -8.20
CA ALA A 146 19.88 3.87 -9.36
C ALA A 146 18.71 4.59 -10.05
N ASP A 147 17.82 5.20 -9.27
CA ASP A 147 16.72 6.02 -9.79
C ASP A 147 17.28 7.22 -10.59
N ASP A 148 18.23 7.96 -10.03
CA ASP A 148 18.90 9.10 -10.67
C ASP A 148 19.65 8.67 -11.95
N TRP A 149 20.29 7.50 -11.92
CA TRP A 149 20.95 6.94 -13.09
C TRP A 149 19.93 6.63 -14.20
N LEU A 150 18.80 6.00 -13.89
CA LEU A 150 17.75 5.72 -14.87
C LEU A 150 17.05 6.98 -15.39
N ILE A 151 16.95 8.04 -14.59
CA ILE A 151 16.44 9.32 -15.09
C ILE A 151 17.35 9.90 -16.19
N GLN A 152 18.67 9.73 -16.04
CA GLN A 152 19.66 10.26 -16.98
C GLN A 152 19.89 9.38 -18.20
N HIS A 153 19.78 8.05 -18.03
CA HIS A 153 20.19 7.06 -19.03
C HIS A 153 19.05 6.15 -19.49
N GLY A 154 17.90 6.15 -18.82
CA GLY A 154 16.81 5.20 -19.06
C GLY A 154 16.29 5.24 -20.50
N SER A 155 16.25 6.43 -21.12
CA SER A 155 15.78 6.60 -22.50
C SER A 155 16.61 5.81 -23.51
N ASP A 156 17.90 5.55 -23.21
CA ASP A 156 18.77 4.73 -24.07
C ASP A 156 18.24 3.29 -24.20
N TYR A 157 17.42 2.84 -23.24
CA TYR A 157 16.76 1.53 -23.20
C TYR A 157 15.24 1.62 -23.41
N GLY A 158 14.69 2.81 -23.63
CA GLY A 158 13.25 3.06 -23.73
C GLY A 158 12.53 3.21 -22.38
N LEU A 159 13.27 3.22 -21.27
CA LEU A 159 12.75 3.38 -19.91
C LEU A 159 12.60 4.86 -19.57
N CYS A 160 11.43 5.25 -19.09
CA CYS A 160 11.15 6.64 -18.73
C CYS A 160 10.51 6.70 -17.34
N GLN A 161 10.92 7.69 -16.55
CA GLN A 161 10.19 8.06 -15.35
C GLN A 161 8.83 8.63 -15.78
N THR A 162 7.73 8.03 -15.31
CA THR A 162 6.37 8.44 -15.70
C THR A 162 5.85 9.60 -14.87
N TYR A 163 6.11 9.58 -13.55
CA TYR A 163 5.53 10.53 -12.60
C TYR A 163 6.61 11.37 -11.91
N ALA A 164 6.45 12.70 -11.95
CA ALA A 164 7.42 13.64 -11.38
C ALA A 164 7.56 13.52 -9.85
N ASN A 165 6.51 13.04 -9.15
CA ASN A 165 6.53 12.81 -7.71
C ASN A 165 7.07 11.42 -7.30
N GLU A 166 7.38 10.55 -8.26
CA GLU A 166 7.81 9.15 -8.02
C GLU A 166 9.07 8.87 -8.84
N MET A 167 10.21 9.28 -8.28
CA MET A 167 11.53 9.12 -8.91
C MET A 167 11.89 7.66 -9.21
N TRP A 168 11.32 6.74 -8.45
CA TRP A 168 11.54 5.31 -8.54
C TRP A 168 10.69 4.61 -9.61
N HIS A 169 9.62 5.23 -10.15
CA HIS A 169 8.64 4.56 -11.02
C HIS A 169 9.01 4.72 -12.51
N PHE A 170 9.25 3.60 -13.18
CA PHE A 170 9.65 3.54 -14.60
C PHE A 170 8.75 2.64 -15.44
N GLU A 171 8.53 3.07 -16.69
CA GLU A 171 7.79 2.33 -17.73
C GLU A 171 8.56 2.32 -19.05
N LEU A 172 8.24 1.36 -19.93
CA LEU A 172 8.66 1.41 -21.34
C LEU A 172 7.78 2.41 -22.10
N ALA A 173 8.16 3.69 -22.08
CA ALA A 173 7.37 4.77 -22.67
C ALA A 173 7.93 5.34 -23.99
N THR A 174 9.10 4.85 -24.43
CA THR A 174 9.71 5.25 -25.71
C THR A 174 10.52 4.11 -26.32
N THR A 175 10.98 4.29 -27.56
CA THR A 175 11.93 3.34 -28.17
C THR A 175 13.34 3.58 -27.64
N PRO A 176 14.24 2.59 -27.59
CA PRO A 176 15.64 2.80 -27.21
C PRO A 176 16.30 3.98 -27.94
N GLY A 177 16.84 4.94 -27.19
CA GLY A 177 17.43 6.19 -27.67
C GLY A 177 16.42 7.27 -28.10
N GLY A 178 15.12 7.04 -27.88
CA GLY A 178 14.03 7.98 -28.15
C GLY A 178 13.84 9.00 -27.03
N GLU A 179 13.08 10.06 -27.29
CA GLU A 179 12.72 11.04 -26.27
C GLU A 179 11.63 10.47 -25.35
N CYS A 180 11.79 10.64 -24.04
CA CYS A 180 10.75 10.33 -23.07
C CYS A 180 9.59 11.34 -23.17
N PRO A 181 8.33 10.90 -23.01
CA PRO A 181 7.22 11.83 -22.92
C PRO A 181 7.35 12.74 -21.69
N PRO A 182 6.70 13.92 -21.69
CA PRO A 182 6.64 14.74 -20.50
C PRO A 182 6.05 13.96 -19.32
N GLN A 183 6.69 14.07 -18.16
CA GLN A 183 6.20 13.46 -16.93
C GLN A 183 4.84 14.02 -16.55
N LEU A 184 3.99 13.13 -16.05
CA LEU A 184 2.78 13.53 -15.34
C LEU A 184 3.15 14.02 -13.93
N SER A 185 2.34 14.90 -13.33
CA SER A 185 2.69 15.42 -12.00
C SER A 185 2.59 14.33 -10.93
N ASN A 186 1.64 13.41 -11.10
CA ASN A 186 1.39 12.24 -10.25
C ASN A 186 0.44 11.24 -10.95
N PRO A 187 0.29 10.01 -10.41
CA PRO A 187 -0.61 8.99 -10.97
C PRO A 187 -2.03 9.44 -11.32
N SER A 188 -2.64 10.32 -10.51
CA SER A 188 -4.03 10.77 -10.77
C SER A 188 -4.21 11.63 -12.03
N ASP A 189 -3.12 12.13 -12.62
CA ASP A 189 -3.15 12.86 -13.89
C ASP A 189 -3.28 11.91 -15.10
N GLU A 190 -3.03 10.62 -14.92
CA GLU A 190 -3.18 9.61 -15.97
C GLU A 190 -4.66 9.38 -16.26
N ARG A 191 -5.07 9.64 -17.51
CA ARG A 191 -6.45 9.35 -17.93
C ARG A 191 -6.57 7.87 -18.18
N ALA A 192 -7.66 7.26 -17.71
CA ALA A 192 -8.03 5.91 -18.12
C ALA A 192 -8.05 5.87 -19.65
N GLU A 193 -7.17 5.06 -20.25
CA GLU A 193 -7.22 4.78 -21.68
C GLU A 193 -8.55 4.07 -21.94
N GLY A 194 -9.39 4.69 -22.77
CA GLY A 194 -10.76 4.26 -23.05
C GLY A 194 -10.86 3.05 -23.98
#